data_AF-A0A699X2S4-F1
#
_entry.id   AF-A0A699X2S4-F1
#
_cell.length_a   1.000
_cell.length_b   1.000
_cell.length_c   1.000
_cell.angle_alpha   90.00
_cell.angle_beta   90.00
_cell.angle_gamma   90.00
#
_symmetry.space_group_name_H-M   'P 1'
#
loop_
_entity.id
_entity.type
_entity.pdbx_description
1 polymer ?
#
loop_
_entity_poly.entity_id
_entity_poly.type
_entity_poly.pdbx_seq_one_letter_code
_entity_poly.pdbx_strand_id
1 'polypeptide(L)'
;CRVPICWDQVGERVIEGPELIEVTNEKVAIAKEKLKEARTRQKSYADKHRRSIEFQLGDRVFLKVSPVRRVRRFGIKGKISPRFIGPFEILDRVGEVSYQLALPPQLS
;
A
#
# COMPACT_ATOMS: atom_id res chain seq x y z
N CYS A 1 14.84 -8.69 -13.77
CA CYS A 1 15.85 -9.35 -12.92
C CYS A 1 15.50 -10.84 -12.84
N ARG A 2 16.36 -11.72 -13.36
CA ARG A 2 16.13 -13.17 -13.32
C ARG A 2 16.62 -13.70 -11.98
N VAL A 3 15.76 -14.37 -11.23
CA VAL A 3 16.18 -15.15 -10.06
C VAL A 3 16.89 -16.40 -10.61
N PRO A 4 18.09 -16.76 -10.14
CA PRO A 4 18.71 -18.02 -10.55
C PRO A 4 17.89 -19.13 -9.90
N ILE A 5 17.20 -19.90 -10.74
CA ILE A 5 16.62 -21.18 -10.36
C ILE A 5 17.79 -22.16 -10.27
N CYS A 6 18.41 -22.25 -9.11
CA CYS A 6 19.27 -23.37 -8.75
C CYS A 6 18.40 -24.40 -8.02
N TRP A 7 17.83 -25.32 -8.79
CA TRP A 7 17.42 -26.61 -8.26
C TRP A 7 18.69 -27.47 -8.24
N ASP A 8 19.22 -27.71 -7.05
CA ASP A 8 20.29 -28.68 -6.85
C ASP A 8 19.83 -30.06 -7.36
N GLN A 9 20.78 -30.79 -7.92
CA GLN A 9 20.63 -32.17 -8.38
C GLN A 9 19.84 -33.01 -7.37
N VAL A 10 18.71 -33.56 -7.83
CA VAL A 10 17.92 -34.55 -7.10
C VAL A 10 18.68 -35.88 -7.13
N GLY A 11 19.72 -35.96 -6.31
CA GLY A 11 20.28 -37.21 -5.81
C GLY A 11 19.72 -37.43 -4.41
N GLU A 12 19.43 -38.68 -4.06
CA GLU A 12 18.96 -39.13 -2.76
C GLU A 12 19.84 -38.50 -1.65
N ARG A 13 19.36 -37.41 -1.03
CA ARG A 13 19.99 -36.88 0.17
C ARG A 13 19.67 -37.89 1.25
N VAL A 14 20.59 -38.83 1.48
CA VAL A 14 20.65 -39.59 2.73
C VAL A 14 20.44 -38.57 3.84
N ILE A 15 19.38 -38.74 4.61
CA ILE A 15 19.03 -37.85 5.71
C ILE A 15 20.20 -37.95 6.70
N GLU A 16 21.12 -37.00 6.63
CA GLU A 16 22.25 -36.88 7.54
C GLU A 16 21.73 -36.55 8.94
N GLY A 17 21.29 -37.58 9.67
CA GLY A 17 21.03 -37.59 11.11
C GLY A 17 19.92 -36.66 11.66
N PRO A 18 19.43 -36.94 12.88
CA PRO A 18 18.56 -36.02 13.62
C PRO A 18 19.24 -34.68 13.95
N GLU A 19 20.57 -34.66 14.12
CA GLU A 19 21.33 -33.45 14.46
C GLU A 19 21.26 -32.37 13.37
N LEU A 20 21.35 -32.73 12.08
CA LEU A 20 21.26 -31.73 11.00
C LEU A 20 19.84 -31.17 10.86
N ILE A 21 18.83 -31.98 11.17
CA ILE A 21 17.43 -31.55 11.22
C ILE A 21 17.23 -30.54 12.35
N GLU A 22 17.82 -30.77 13.53
CA GLU A 22 17.79 -29.83 14.65
C GLU A 22 18.47 -28.49 14.29
N VAL A 23 19.70 -28.54 13.76
CA VAL A 23 20.45 -27.35 13.33
C VAL A 23 19.71 -26.58 12.22
N THR A 24 19.07 -27.27 11.29
CA THR A 24 18.29 -26.60 10.23
C THR A 24 17.01 -25.97 10.78
N ASN A 25 16.32 -26.62 11.72
CA ASN A 25 15.14 -26.06 12.39
C ASN A 25 15.48 -24.80 13.20
N GLU A 26 16.60 -24.79 13.91
CA GLU A 26 17.10 -23.60 14.60
C GLU A 26 17.36 -22.45 13.63
N LYS A 27 18.05 -22.72 12.51
CA LYS A 27 18.31 -21.72 11.46
C LYS A 27 17.03 -21.20 10.82
N VAL A 28 16.04 -22.05 10.61
CA VAL A 28 14.72 -21.66 10.09
C VAL A 28 13.97 -20.77 11.10
N ALA A 29 14.05 -21.07 12.40
CA ALA A 29 13.47 -20.23 13.44
C ALA A 29 14.11 -18.83 13.44
N ILE A 30 15.45 -18.76 13.38
CA ILE A 30 16.19 -17.50 13.28
C ILE A 30 15.81 -16.71 12.02
N ALA A 31 15.68 -17.39 10.87
CA ALA A 31 15.29 -16.73 9.61
C ALA A 31 13.87 -16.15 9.69
N LYS A 32 12.92 -16.87 10.31
CA LYS A 32 11.54 -16.40 10.54
C LYS A 32 11.52 -15.16 11.43
N GLU A 33 12.29 -15.14 12.51
CA GLU A 33 12.38 -13.98 13.41
C GLU A 33 12.99 -12.76 12.70
N LYS A 34 14.08 -12.94 11.96
CA LYS A 34 14.67 -11.83 11.16
C LYS A 34 13.71 -11.27 10.12
N LEU A 35 12.92 -12.14 9.48
CA LEU A 35 11.90 -11.71 8.51
C LEU A 35 10.76 -10.92 9.18
N LYS A 36 10.32 -11.38 10.36
CA LYS A 36 9.33 -10.66 11.18
C LYS A 36 9.84 -9.29 11.60
N GLU A 37 11.10 -9.21 12.05
CA GLU A 37 11.74 -7.97 12.44
C GLU A 37 11.87 -6.99 11.25
N ALA A 38 12.29 -7.48 10.08
CA ALA A 38 12.34 -6.69 8.85
C ALA A 38 10.96 -6.15 8.44
N ARG A 39 9.91 -6.97 8.53
CA ARG A 39 8.52 -6.55 8.26
C ARG A 39 8.08 -5.46 9.23
N THR A 40 8.37 -5.61 10.53
CA THR A 40 8.04 -4.61 11.55
C THR A 40 8.76 -3.29 11.29
N ARG A 41 10.05 -3.32 10.92
CA ARG A 41 10.81 -2.11 10.52
C ARG A 41 10.21 -1.43 9.29
N GLN A 42 9.86 -2.19 8.25
CA GLN A 42 9.21 -1.63 7.07
C GLN A 42 7.89 -0.95 7.42
N LYS A 43 7.06 -1.60 8.25
CA LYS A 43 5.80 -1.04 8.72
C LYS A 43 6.02 0.24 9.52
N SER A 44 6.94 0.24 10.49
CA SER A 44 7.22 1.44 11.30
C SER A 44 7.72 2.61 10.47
N TYR A 45 8.56 2.36 9.44
CA TYR A 45 9.01 3.40 8.52
C TYR A 45 7.88 3.94 7.65
N ALA A 46 7.02 3.06 7.12
CA ALA A 46 5.88 3.48 6.31
C ALA A 46 4.84 4.27 7.12
N ASP A 47 4.57 3.83 8.36
CA ASP A 47 3.52 4.40 9.20
C ASP A 47 3.99 5.68 9.95
N LYS A 48 5.31 5.94 10.07
CA LYS A 48 5.87 7.11 10.80
C LYS A 48 5.30 8.46 10.35
N HIS A 49 4.91 8.59 9.08
CA HIS A 49 4.36 9.83 8.51
C HIS A 49 2.90 9.70 8.08
N ARG A 50 2.26 8.55 8.32
CA ARG A 50 0.82 8.40 8.10
C ARG A 50 0.09 9.12 9.23
N ARG A 51 -0.82 10.02 8.87
CA ARG A 51 -1.75 10.64 9.80
C ARG A 51 -3.11 10.00 9.58
N SER A 52 -3.76 9.55 10.65
CA SER A 52 -5.18 9.22 10.62
C SER A 52 -5.95 10.54 10.47
N ILE A 53 -6.25 10.90 9.22
CA ILE A 53 -7.09 12.05 8.93
C ILE A 53 -8.51 11.53 8.86
N GLU A 54 -9.30 11.92 9.86
CA GLU A 54 -10.74 11.73 9.87
C GLU A 54 -11.40 13.06 9.51
N PHE A 55 -12.43 12.98 8.69
CA PHE A 55 -13.21 14.16 8.30
C PHE A 55 -14.61 14.04 8.91
N GLN A 56 -15.17 15.17 9.30
CA GLN A 56 -16.53 15.27 9.81
C GLN A 56 -17.49 15.69 8.70
N LEU A 57 -18.79 15.47 8.94
CA LEU A 57 -19.82 15.97 8.03
C LEU A 57 -19.77 17.51 8.00
N GLY A 58 -19.89 18.10 6.81
CA GLY A 58 -19.73 19.53 6.60
C GLY A 58 -18.29 20.02 6.41
N ASP A 59 -17.28 19.17 6.62
CA ASP A 59 -15.90 19.51 6.27
C ASP A 59 -15.76 19.67 4.75
N ARG A 60 -14.92 20.63 4.36
CA ARG A 60 -14.62 20.95 2.96
C ARG A 60 -13.28 20.36 2.55
N VAL A 61 -13.31 19.38 1.64
CA VAL A 61 -12.12 18.64 1.19
C VAL A 61 -11.84 18.83 -0.29
N PHE A 62 -10.56 18.85 -0.64
CA PHE A 62 -10.14 18.91 -2.03
C PHE A 62 -10.06 17.51 -2.64
N LEU A 63 -10.71 17.32 -3.79
CA LEU A 63 -10.67 16.03 -4.49
C LEU A 63 -9.43 15.94 -5.39
N LYS A 64 -8.64 14.88 -5.23
CA LYS A 64 -7.51 14.56 -6.11
C LYS A 64 -8.00 13.91 -7.40
N VAL A 65 -7.69 14.49 -8.56
CA VAL A 65 -8.11 13.96 -9.86
C VAL A 65 -6.94 13.41 -10.69
N SER A 66 -7.18 12.30 -11.39
CA SER A 66 -6.20 11.74 -12.32
C SER A 66 -6.02 12.65 -13.54
N PRO A 67 -4.82 12.68 -14.16
CA PRO A 67 -4.54 13.53 -15.33
C PRO A 67 -5.52 13.29 -16.49
N VAL A 68 -5.90 12.04 -16.73
CA VAL A 68 -6.82 11.66 -17.82
C VAL A 68 -8.23 12.19 -17.58
N ARG A 69 -8.74 12.04 -16.35
CA ARG A 69 -10.07 12.56 -15.97
C ARG A 69 -10.07 14.09 -15.95
N ARG A 70 -8.94 14.73 -15.64
CA ARG A 70 -8.78 16.19 -15.65
C ARG A 70 -9.00 16.77 -17.05
N VAL A 71 -8.33 16.21 -18.05
CA VAL A 71 -8.42 16.70 -19.44
C VAL A 71 -9.81 16.46 -20.02
N ARG A 72 -10.43 15.30 -19.77
CA ARG A 72 -11.76 14.98 -20.31
C ARG A 72 -12.90 15.75 -19.64
N ARG A 73 -12.87 15.95 -18.32
CA ARG A 73 -13.99 16.54 -17.57
C ARG A 73 -13.88 18.04 -17.31
N PHE A 74 -12.67 18.56 -17.13
CA PHE A 74 -12.47 19.97 -16.77
C PHE A 74 -11.95 20.82 -17.94
N GLY A 75 -11.52 20.21 -19.05
CA GLY A 75 -10.91 20.94 -20.17
C GLY A 75 -9.58 21.64 -19.84
N ILE A 76 -9.08 21.52 -18.60
CA ILE A 76 -7.85 22.14 -18.14
C ILE A 76 -6.66 21.38 -18.73
N LYS A 77 -6.21 21.81 -19.91
CA LYS A 77 -4.97 21.36 -20.55
C LYS A 77 -3.86 22.37 -20.25
N GLY A 78 -2.75 21.88 -19.71
CA GLY A 78 -1.58 22.71 -19.45
C GLY A 78 -0.58 22.03 -18.53
N LYS A 79 0.70 22.40 -18.69
CA LYS A 79 1.83 21.91 -17.89
C LYS A 79 1.66 22.22 -16.39
N ILE A 80 0.86 23.25 -16.04
CA ILE A 80 0.59 23.72 -14.66
C ILE A 80 -0.89 23.54 -14.28
N SER A 81 -1.50 22.41 -14.67
CA SER A 81 -2.88 22.13 -14.25
C SER A 81 -2.94 21.67 -12.77
N PRO A 82 -3.89 22.16 -11.96
CA PRO A 82 -3.94 21.86 -10.54
C PRO A 82 -4.24 20.39 -10.27
N ARG A 83 -3.54 19.80 -9.28
CA ARG A 83 -3.70 18.37 -8.95
C ARG A 83 -4.98 18.03 -8.20
N PHE A 84 -5.47 19.04 -7.47
CA PHE A 84 -6.64 18.99 -6.64
C PHE A 84 -7.66 19.97 -7.17
N ILE A 85 -8.92 19.57 -7.19
CA ILE A 85 -10.06 20.41 -7.54
C ILE A 85 -10.80 20.78 -6.25
N GLY A 86 -11.56 21.88 -6.32
CA GLY A 86 -12.06 22.68 -5.20
C GLY A 86 -12.61 21.96 -3.98
N PRO A 87 -12.91 22.73 -2.92
CA PRO A 87 -13.50 22.16 -1.72
C PRO A 87 -14.90 21.64 -2.01
N PHE A 88 -15.12 20.35 -1.78
CA PHE A 88 -16.44 19.74 -1.74
C PHE A 88 -16.80 19.43 -0.30
N GLU A 89 -18.06 19.66 0.05
CA GLU A 89 -18.58 19.31 1.36
C GLU A 89 -18.81 17.81 1.46
N ILE A 90 -18.45 17.26 2.61
CA ILE A 90 -18.76 15.87 2.97
C ILE A 90 -20.21 15.80 3.45
N LEU A 91 -21.02 15.03 2.74
CA LEU A 91 -22.44 14.82 3.04
C LEU A 91 -22.65 13.69 4.04
N ASP A 92 -21.96 12.57 3.84
CA ASP A 92 -22.11 11.39 4.68
C ASP A 92 -20.81 10.56 4.75
N ARG A 93 -20.64 9.75 5.81
CA ARG A 93 -19.54 8.79 5.98
C ARG A 93 -20.05 7.38 5.69
N VAL A 94 -19.75 6.89 4.48
CA VAL A 94 -20.16 5.56 4.00
C VAL A 94 -19.31 4.44 4.63
N GLY A 95 -18.07 4.74 5.04
CA GLY A 95 -17.18 3.77 5.69
C GLY A 95 -16.04 4.42 6.46
N GLU A 96 -15.17 3.60 7.06
CA GLU A 96 -14.08 4.08 7.91
C GLU A 96 -13.18 5.13 7.22
N VAL A 97 -12.92 4.96 5.92
CA VAL A 97 -12.11 5.88 5.11
C VAL A 97 -12.85 6.34 3.83
N SER A 98 -14.18 6.19 3.80
CA SER A 98 -14.99 6.46 2.62
C SER A 98 -16.08 7.48 2.93
N TYR A 99 -16.07 8.59 2.19
CA TYR A 99 -16.95 9.74 2.40
C TYR A 99 -17.70 10.06 1.11
N GLN A 100 -18.98 10.40 1.24
CA GLN A 100 -19.80 10.91 0.15
C GLN A 100 -19.62 12.42 0.05
N LEU A 101 -19.27 12.90 -1.14
CA LEU A 101 -19.02 14.30 -1.41
C LEU A 101 -20.17 14.92 -2.20
N ALA A 102 -20.46 16.21 -1.94
CA ALA A 102 -21.36 17.03 -2.73
C ALA A 102 -20.73 17.40 -4.08
N LEU A 103 -20.60 16.42 -4.98
CA LEU A 103 -20.04 16.64 -6.31
C LEU A 103 -21.10 17.21 -7.26
N PRO A 104 -20.76 18.20 -8.10
CA PRO A 104 -21.64 18.64 -9.17
C PRO A 104 -21.87 17.48 -10.17
N PRO A 105 -23.01 17.47 -10.88
CA PRO A 105 -23.36 16.38 -11.81
C PRO A 105 -22.35 16.19 -12.95
N GLN A 106 -21.51 17.19 -13.23
CA GLN A 106 -20.40 17.10 -14.19
C GLN A 106 -19.25 16.19 -13.70
N LEU A 107 -19.20 15.91 -12.39
CA LEU A 107 -18.14 15.18 -11.70
C LEU A 107 -18.59 13.89 -11.03
N SER A 108 -19.92 13.74 -10.85
CA SER A 108 -20.54 12.52 -10.36
C SER A 108 -20.24 11.30 -11.23
#